data_AF-A0AAD1ZUG8-F1
#
_entry.id   AF-A0AAD1ZUG8-F1
#
_cell.length_a   1.000
_cell.length_b   1.000
_cell.length_c   1.000
_cell.angle_alpha   90.00
_cell.angle_beta   90.00
_cell.angle_gamma   90.00
#
_symmetry.space_group_name_H-M   'P 1'
#
loop_
_entity.id
_entity.type
_entity.pdbx_description
1 polymer ?
#
loop_
_entity_poly.entity_id
_entity_poly.type
_entity_poly.pdbx_seq_one_letter_code
_entity_poly.pdbx_strand_id
1 'polypeptide(L)'
;MTSSSEKIWPYKATGLPPWLLPLHLPTSRETYEGLMNKHRKFHNDYYKIALKHLRVSLQSIAPVIEAFDPLIQMLLLGDRVNEALDELEKSFKISDTVLQLRMKAALLEHFSGINNLKLCTCFEDILKKDPTCSNSLARLVVMHQRDKPAHHSEIVFIYWELMDGNPLQRSSDVSFSVSL
;
A
#
# COMPACT_ATOMS: atom_id res chain seq x y z
N MET A 1 27.17 -19.45 5.81
CA MET A 1 26.47 -18.26 6.36
C MET A 1 26.79 -17.08 5.45
N THR A 2 26.00 -16.86 4.41
CA THR A 2 26.18 -15.75 3.46
C THR A 2 25.27 -14.60 3.86
N SER A 3 25.90 -13.47 4.17
CA SER A 3 25.28 -12.18 4.45
C SER A 3 24.27 -11.81 3.36
N SER A 4 22.99 -11.78 3.73
CA SER A 4 21.86 -11.43 2.85
C SER A 4 21.22 -10.14 3.37
N SER A 5 22.02 -9.08 3.43
CA SER A 5 21.56 -7.74 3.82
C SER A 5 21.61 -6.82 2.60
N GLU A 6 20.47 -6.16 2.36
CA GLU A 6 20.23 -5.09 1.39
C GLU A 6 19.85 -5.52 -0.04
N LYS A 7 18.57 -5.89 -0.21
CA LYS A 7 17.88 -5.70 -1.48
C LYS A 7 17.80 -4.19 -1.76
N ILE A 8 18.53 -3.76 -2.78
CA ILE A 8 18.66 -2.38 -3.25
C ILE A 8 17.34 -1.92 -3.89
N TRP A 9 16.99 -0.68 -3.60
CA TRP A 9 15.73 0.03 -3.80
C TRP A 9 14.83 -0.27 -5.02
N PRO A 10 15.29 -0.52 -6.26
CA PRO A 10 14.33 -0.82 -7.32
C PRO A 10 13.63 -2.15 -7.07
N TYR A 11 14.28 -3.11 -6.40
CA TYR A 11 13.67 -4.40 -6.05
C TYR A 11 12.58 -4.28 -4.97
N LYS A 12 12.64 -3.22 -4.15
CA LYS A 12 11.60 -2.98 -3.16
C LYS A 12 10.41 -2.22 -3.73
N ALA A 13 10.58 -1.43 -4.79
CA ALA A 13 9.47 -0.71 -5.42
C ALA A 13 8.75 -1.52 -6.52
N THR A 14 9.39 -2.57 -7.08
CA THR A 14 8.75 -3.49 -8.04
C THR A 14 7.54 -4.18 -7.40
N GLY A 15 6.37 -4.05 -8.01
CA GLY A 15 5.11 -4.63 -7.53
C GLY A 15 4.13 -3.63 -6.93
N LEU A 16 4.54 -2.37 -6.73
CA LEU A 16 3.61 -1.29 -6.43
C LEU A 16 2.62 -1.09 -7.60
N PRO A 17 1.36 -0.77 -7.32
CA PRO A 17 0.37 -0.61 -8.37
C PRO A 17 0.67 0.63 -9.23
N PRO A 18 0.40 0.58 -10.55
CA PRO A 18 0.74 1.69 -11.47
C PRO A 18 0.09 3.03 -11.14
N TRP A 19 -1.07 3.01 -10.47
CA TRP A 19 -1.74 4.24 -10.03
C TRP A 19 -1.02 4.94 -8.87
N LEU A 20 -0.21 4.21 -8.09
CA LEU A 20 0.56 4.75 -6.97
C LEU A 20 1.95 5.19 -7.41
N LEU A 21 2.60 4.40 -8.27
CA LEU A 21 3.89 4.73 -8.84
C LEU A 21 3.88 4.42 -10.35
N PRO A 22 3.61 5.43 -11.21
CA PRO A 22 3.42 5.24 -12.65
C PRO A 22 4.75 5.06 -13.38
N LEU A 23 5.61 4.16 -12.89
CA LEU A 23 6.92 3.87 -13.45
C LEU A 23 7.05 2.36 -13.68
N HIS A 24 7.28 2.00 -14.94
CA HIS A 24 7.69 0.65 -15.30
C HIS A 24 9.16 0.47 -14.94
N LEU A 25 9.42 -0.16 -13.79
CA LEU A 25 10.77 -0.50 -13.38
C LEU A 25 11.31 -1.61 -14.30
N PRO A 26 12.51 -1.45 -14.88
CA PRO A 26 13.08 -2.43 -15.81
C PRO A 26 13.35 -3.77 -15.12
N THR A 27 12.96 -4.86 -15.77
CA THR A 27 13.11 -6.23 -15.26
C THR A 27 14.51 -6.82 -15.51
N SER A 28 15.28 -6.27 -16.46
CA SER A 28 16.62 -6.76 -16.83
C SER A 28 17.75 -6.10 -16.02
N ARG A 29 18.77 -6.89 -15.65
CA ARG A 29 19.90 -6.49 -14.80
C ARG A 29 20.81 -5.38 -15.38
N GLU A 30 21.01 -5.32 -16.69
CA GLU A 30 21.89 -4.32 -17.33
C GLU A 30 21.23 -2.93 -17.37
N THR A 31 19.93 -2.86 -17.68
CA THR A 31 19.11 -1.65 -17.59
C THR A 31 18.98 -1.14 -16.14
N TYR A 32 19.11 -2.04 -15.17
CA TYR A 32 19.04 -1.75 -13.74
C TYR A 32 20.25 -0.95 -13.22
N GLU A 33 21.48 -1.25 -13.63
CA GLU A 33 22.66 -0.45 -13.22
C GLU A 33 22.58 0.99 -13.74
N GLY A 34 22.06 1.17 -14.96
CA GLY A 34 21.76 2.49 -15.52
C GLY A 34 20.67 3.24 -14.75
N LEU A 35 19.61 2.53 -14.32
CA LEU A 35 18.57 3.08 -13.44
C LEU A 35 19.12 3.45 -12.06
N MET A 36 19.97 2.61 -11.47
CA MET A 36 20.61 2.86 -10.18
C MET A 36 21.54 4.08 -10.22
N ASN A 37 22.30 4.25 -11.30
CA ASN A 37 23.09 5.47 -11.52
C ASN A 37 22.21 6.72 -11.68
N LYS A 38 21.06 6.59 -12.35
CA LYS A 38 20.05 7.67 -12.43
C LYS A 38 19.38 7.95 -11.07
N HIS A 39 19.09 6.91 -10.29
CA HIS A 39 18.54 7.00 -8.95
C HIS A 39 19.52 7.68 -7.98
N ARG A 40 20.81 7.36 -8.06
CA ARG A 40 21.85 8.05 -7.28
C ARG A 40 21.92 9.55 -7.60
N LYS A 41 21.69 9.91 -8.87
CA LYS A 41 21.53 11.31 -9.33
C LYS A 41 20.18 11.93 -8.98
N PHE A 42 19.18 11.12 -8.62
CA PHE A 42 17.83 11.57 -8.25
C PHE A 42 17.86 12.33 -6.93
N HIS A 43 18.75 12.00 -5.99
CA HIS A 43 18.97 12.74 -4.74
C HIS A 43 19.75 14.06 -4.90
N ASN A 44 19.56 14.76 -6.02
CA ASN A 44 20.15 16.06 -6.26
C ASN A 44 19.37 17.18 -5.53
N ASP A 45 19.86 18.42 -5.66
CA ASP A 45 19.22 19.55 -5.00
C ASP A 45 17.84 19.88 -5.56
N TYR A 46 17.57 19.59 -6.85
CA TYR A 46 16.23 19.74 -7.43
C TYR A 46 15.19 18.83 -6.76
N TYR A 47 15.55 17.58 -6.46
CA TYR A 47 14.69 16.67 -5.71
C TYR A 47 14.36 17.21 -4.32
N LYS A 48 15.37 17.70 -3.58
CA LYS A 48 15.16 18.29 -2.25
C LYS A 48 14.28 19.54 -2.32
N ILE A 49 14.49 20.38 -3.32
CA ILE A 49 13.70 21.59 -3.58
C ILE A 49 12.25 21.21 -3.90
N ALA A 50 12.02 20.24 -4.78
CA ALA A 50 10.68 19.76 -5.12
C ALA A 50 9.94 19.20 -3.89
N LEU A 51 10.57 18.36 -3.07
CA LEU A 51 9.97 17.88 -1.81
C LEU A 51 9.59 19.04 -0.89
N LYS A 52 10.47 20.05 -0.78
CA LYS A 52 10.20 21.24 0.04
C LYS A 52 8.98 22.00 -0.47
N HIS A 53 8.90 22.25 -1.77
CA HIS A 53 7.77 22.97 -2.36
C HIS A 53 6.46 22.20 -2.18
N LEU A 54 6.44 20.89 -2.45
CA LEU A 54 5.24 20.07 -2.28
C LEU A 54 4.73 20.08 -0.83
N ARG A 55 5.63 19.96 0.15
CA ARG A 55 5.27 20.05 1.58
C ARG A 55 4.71 21.42 1.94
N VAL A 56 5.33 22.50 1.47
CA VAL A 56 4.86 23.87 1.71
C VAL A 56 3.47 24.09 1.08
N SER A 57 3.24 23.55 -0.12
CA SER A 57 1.93 23.62 -0.80
C SER A 57 0.83 22.85 -0.06
N LEU A 58 1.15 21.75 0.62
CA LEU A 58 0.17 21.04 1.45
C LEU A 58 -0.12 21.75 2.78
N GLN A 59 0.84 22.51 3.29
CA GLN A 59 0.75 23.19 4.59
C GLN A 59 0.36 24.68 4.47
N SER A 60 0.09 25.17 3.27
CA SER A 60 -0.33 26.56 3.06
C SER A 60 -1.72 26.84 3.66
N ILE A 61 -2.01 28.13 3.87
CA ILE A 61 -3.29 28.61 4.43
C ILE A 61 -4.49 28.07 3.65
N ALA A 62 -4.35 27.96 2.32
CA ALA A 62 -5.21 27.15 1.48
C ALA A 62 -4.42 25.91 1.03
N PRO A 63 -4.62 24.74 1.64
CA PRO A 63 -3.89 23.52 1.27
C PRO A 63 -4.16 23.11 -0.17
N VAL A 64 -3.10 22.89 -0.95
CA VAL A 64 -3.18 22.36 -2.31
C VAL A 64 -3.10 20.84 -2.24
N ILE A 65 -4.25 20.17 -2.19
CA ILE A 65 -4.35 18.72 -2.01
C ILE A 65 -3.72 17.97 -3.20
N GLU A 66 -3.71 18.58 -4.39
CA GLU A 66 -3.10 18.04 -5.60
C GLU A 66 -1.57 17.86 -5.48
N ALA A 67 -0.92 18.54 -4.51
CA ALA A 67 0.49 18.34 -4.22
C ALA A 67 0.77 17.02 -3.46
N PHE A 68 -0.28 16.34 -3.00
CA PHE A 68 -0.17 15.12 -2.20
C PHE A 68 0.36 13.93 -2.98
N ASP A 69 -0.29 13.58 -4.09
CA ASP A 69 0.13 12.42 -4.90
C ASP A 69 1.58 12.57 -5.41
N PRO A 70 2.01 13.73 -5.95
CA PRO A 70 3.40 13.95 -6.34
C PRO A 70 4.37 13.86 -5.16
N LEU A 71 3.98 14.29 -3.95
CA LEU A 71 4.83 14.18 -2.76
C LEU A 71 5.07 12.72 -2.40
N ILE A 72 4.02 11.90 -2.34
CA ILE A 72 4.13 10.47 -2.07
C ILE A 72 4.97 9.79 -3.14
N GLN A 73 4.70 10.05 -4.43
CA GLN A 73 5.47 9.50 -5.54
C GLN A 73 6.96 9.88 -5.48
N MET A 74 7.28 11.13 -5.16
CA MET A 74 8.66 11.60 -4.98
C MET A 74 9.37 10.86 -3.84
N LEU A 75 8.72 10.69 -2.69
CA LEU A 75 9.28 9.96 -1.55
C LEU A 75 9.49 8.47 -1.90
N LEU A 76 8.54 7.88 -2.61
CA LEU A 76 8.63 6.53 -3.18
C LEU A 76 9.55 6.42 -4.39
N LEU A 77 10.16 7.51 -4.85
CA LEU A 77 11.25 7.47 -5.82
C LEU A 77 12.62 7.56 -5.15
N GLY A 78 12.69 8.13 -3.94
CA GLY A 78 13.93 8.34 -3.19
C GLY A 78 14.19 7.37 -2.02
N ASP A 79 13.59 6.19 -2.01
CA ASP A 79 13.67 5.18 -0.93
C ASP A 79 13.23 5.71 0.44
N ARG A 80 12.25 6.63 0.46
CA ARG A 80 11.74 7.28 1.68
C ARG A 80 10.36 6.78 2.05
N VAL A 81 10.17 5.45 2.06
CA VAL A 81 8.87 4.82 2.34
C VAL A 81 8.32 5.23 3.72
N ASN A 82 9.17 5.28 4.74
CA ASN A 82 8.74 5.69 6.08
C ASN A 82 8.28 7.15 6.10
N GLU A 83 9.01 8.06 5.42
CA GLU A 83 8.55 9.45 5.28
C GLU A 83 7.23 9.53 4.51
N ALA A 84 7.03 8.70 3.48
CA ALA A 84 5.76 8.66 2.75
C ALA A 84 4.58 8.23 3.64
N LEU A 85 4.78 7.20 4.48
CA LEU A 85 3.79 6.77 5.46
C LEU A 85 3.51 7.86 6.52
N ASP A 86 4.55 8.58 6.97
CA ASP A 86 4.38 9.68 7.91
C ASP A 86 3.62 10.88 7.29
N GLU A 87 3.85 11.20 6.02
CA GLU A 87 3.10 12.25 5.32
C GLU A 87 1.63 11.84 5.10
N LEU A 88 1.36 10.56 4.79
CA LEU A 88 0.00 10.00 4.76
C LEU A 88 -0.69 10.15 6.12
N GLU A 89 0.00 9.85 7.22
CA GLU A 89 -0.58 9.97 8.56
C GLU A 89 -0.94 11.42 8.91
N LYS A 90 -0.10 12.38 8.47
CA LYS A 90 -0.35 13.81 8.68
C LYS A 90 -1.49 14.32 7.81
N SER A 91 -1.63 13.85 6.58
CA SER A 91 -2.64 14.34 5.63
C SER A 91 -4.06 13.98 6.03
N PHE A 92 -4.28 12.88 6.76
CA PHE A 92 -5.60 12.55 7.30
C PHE A 92 -6.20 13.65 8.18
N LYS A 93 -5.36 14.51 8.79
CA LYS A 93 -5.81 15.69 9.54
C LYS A 93 -6.36 16.81 8.65
N ILE A 94 -5.93 16.84 7.39
CA ILE A 94 -6.31 17.87 6.40
C ILE A 94 -7.52 17.39 5.61
N SER A 95 -7.48 16.14 5.14
CA SER A 95 -8.54 15.54 4.35
C SER A 95 -8.46 14.03 4.47
N ASP A 96 -9.53 13.40 4.91
CA ASP A 96 -9.55 11.96 5.12
C ASP A 96 -10.27 11.28 3.93
N THR A 97 -9.54 11.11 2.83
CA THR A 97 -10.08 10.56 1.57
C THR A 97 -9.83 9.07 1.44
N VAL A 98 -10.73 8.38 0.74
CA VAL A 98 -10.56 6.95 0.38
C VAL A 98 -9.27 6.73 -0.40
N LEU A 99 -8.84 7.68 -1.22
CA LEU A 99 -7.58 7.61 -1.97
C LEU A 99 -6.36 7.52 -1.05
N GLN A 100 -6.28 8.37 -0.03
CA GLN A 100 -5.17 8.33 0.95
C GLN A 100 -5.14 7.01 1.72
N LEU A 101 -6.30 6.49 2.13
CA LEU A 101 -6.38 5.18 2.78
C LEU A 101 -5.89 4.05 1.85
N ARG A 102 -6.30 4.07 0.57
CA ARG A 102 -5.83 3.10 -0.43
C ARG A 102 -4.32 3.19 -0.67
N MET A 103 -3.74 4.40 -0.71
CA MET A 103 -2.29 4.60 -0.78
C MET A 103 -1.57 3.98 0.41
N LYS A 104 -2.04 4.28 1.63
CA LYS A 104 -1.47 3.73 2.86
C LYS A 104 -1.56 2.20 2.90
N ALA A 105 -2.70 1.63 2.55
CA ALA A 105 -2.88 0.18 2.48
C ALA A 105 -1.91 -0.46 1.46
N ALA A 106 -1.78 0.10 0.26
CA ALA A 106 -0.86 -0.40 -0.75
C ALA A 106 0.61 -0.37 -0.29
N LEU A 107 1.03 0.70 0.39
CA LEU A 107 2.38 0.79 0.94
C LEU A 107 2.62 -0.19 2.09
N LEU A 108 1.66 -0.31 3.01
CA LEU A 108 1.77 -1.26 4.13
C LEU A 108 1.78 -2.70 3.64
N GLU A 109 0.91 -3.08 2.71
CA GLU A 109 0.87 -4.42 2.11
C GLU A 109 2.20 -4.76 1.44
N HIS A 110 2.74 -3.81 0.68
CA HIS A 110 3.95 -4.02 -0.12
C HIS A 110 5.23 -4.06 0.72
N PHE A 111 5.39 -3.13 1.66
CA PHE A 111 6.65 -2.97 2.40
C PHE A 111 6.63 -3.58 3.81
N SER A 112 5.46 -3.70 4.44
CA SER A 112 5.32 -4.26 5.80
C SER A 112 4.74 -5.67 5.82
N GLY A 113 4.28 -6.18 4.68
CA GLY A 113 3.67 -7.50 4.55
C GLY A 113 2.19 -7.54 4.96
N ILE A 114 1.54 -8.66 4.64
CA ILE A 114 0.08 -8.80 4.70
C ILE A 114 -0.49 -9.04 6.11
N ASN A 115 0.31 -9.49 7.08
CA ASN A 115 -0.15 -9.75 8.46
C ASN A 115 0.17 -8.56 9.38
N ASN A 116 -0.33 -7.37 9.02
CA ASN A 116 -0.09 -6.16 9.78
C ASN A 116 -1.42 -5.60 10.31
N LEU A 117 -1.56 -5.48 11.63
CA LEU A 117 -2.75 -4.92 12.27
C LEU A 117 -3.15 -3.54 11.67
N LYS A 118 -2.17 -2.69 11.38
CA LYS A 118 -2.40 -1.37 10.76
C LYS A 118 -2.98 -1.49 9.36
N LEU A 119 -2.64 -2.56 8.64
CA LEU A 119 -3.15 -2.82 7.31
C LEU A 119 -4.60 -3.33 7.37
N CYS A 120 -4.94 -4.19 8.33
CA CYS A 120 -6.33 -4.58 8.59
C CYS A 120 -7.19 -3.35 8.89
N THR A 121 -6.76 -2.49 9.82
CA THR A 121 -7.46 -1.23 10.13
C THR A 121 -7.61 -0.33 8.91
N CYS A 122 -6.58 -0.23 8.05
CA CYS A 122 -6.70 0.53 6.80
C CYS A 122 -7.80 -0.02 5.88
N PHE A 123 -7.88 -1.34 5.69
CA PHE A 123 -8.92 -1.94 4.86
C PHE A 123 -10.32 -1.77 5.45
N GLU A 124 -10.46 -1.85 6.77
CA GLU A 124 -11.72 -1.56 7.45
C GLU A 124 -12.14 -0.10 7.27
N ASP A 125 -11.23 0.85 7.44
CA ASP A 125 -11.53 2.27 7.26
C ASP A 125 -11.86 2.62 5.81
N ILE A 126 -11.26 1.93 4.84
CA ILE A 126 -11.67 2.02 3.43
C ILE A 126 -13.11 1.56 3.27
N LEU A 127 -13.50 0.40 3.82
CA LEU A 127 -14.86 -0.14 3.68
C LEU A 127 -15.91 0.71 4.40
N LYS A 128 -15.58 1.34 5.53
CA LYS A 128 -16.48 2.28 6.21
C LYS A 128 -16.84 3.48 5.32
N LYS A 129 -15.93 3.90 4.43
CA LYS A 129 -16.12 5.06 3.54
C LYS A 129 -16.58 4.68 2.14
N ASP A 130 -16.13 3.54 1.66
CA ASP A 130 -16.47 2.96 0.38
C ASP A 130 -16.81 1.47 0.58
N PRO A 131 -18.07 1.17 0.96
CA PRO A 131 -18.53 -0.20 1.16
C PRO A 131 -18.46 -1.07 -0.09
N THR A 132 -18.28 -0.47 -1.28
CA THR A 132 -18.20 -1.17 -2.56
C THR A 132 -16.79 -1.65 -2.91
N CYS A 133 -15.79 -1.35 -2.07
CA CYS A 133 -14.39 -1.69 -2.31
C CYS A 133 -14.12 -3.20 -2.13
N SER A 134 -14.41 -3.98 -3.19
CA SER A 134 -14.22 -5.43 -3.22
C SER A 134 -12.76 -5.86 -2.96
N ASN A 135 -11.79 -5.02 -3.35
CA ASN A 135 -10.38 -5.26 -3.10
C ASN A 135 -10.07 -5.30 -1.58
N SER A 136 -10.53 -4.31 -0.81
CA SER A 136 -10.35 -4.25 0.64
C SER A 136 -11.02 -5.44 1.34
N LEU A 137 -12.23 -5.78 0.92
CA LEU A 137 -12.95 -6.94 1.45
C LEU A 137 -12.20 -8.25 1.19
N ALA A 138 -11.77 -8.47 -0.05
CA ALA A 138 -11.02 -9.68 -0.42
C ALA A 138 -9.71 -9.80 0.37
N ARG A 139 -9.02 -8.67 0.62
CA ARG A 139 -7.78 -8.66 1.43
C ARG A 139 -8.03 -9.01 2.89
N LEU A 140 -9.07 -8.46 3.51
CA LEU A 140 -9.46 -8.80 4.88
C LEU A 140 -9.80 -10.29 5.04
N VAL A 141 -10.51 -10.88 4.07
CA VAL A 141 -10.81 -12.32 4.06
C VAL A 141 -9.52 -13.16 4.02
N VAL A 142 -8.56 -12.79 3.14
CA VAL A 142 -7.27 -13.50 3.04
C VAL A 142 -6.46 -13.38 4.34
N MET A 143 -6.47 -12.22 4.99
CA MET A 143 -5.78 -12.03 6.27
C MET A 143 -6.40 -12.89 7.37
N HIS A 144 -7.72 -12.92 7.46
CA HIS A 144 -8.44 -13.74 8.43
C HIS A 144 -8.17 -15.24 8.24
N GLN A 145 -8.10 -15.72 6.99
CA GLN A 145 -7.78 -17.13 6.71
C GLN A 145 -6.34 -17.52 7.08
N ARG A 146 -5.42 -16.54 7.13
CA ARG A 146 -4.00 -16.77 7.44
C ARG A 146 -3.68 -16.61 8.92
N ASP A 147 -4.44 -15.78 9.63
CA ASP A 147 -4.32 -15.62 11.07
C ASP A 147 -5.12 -16.73 11.79
N LYS A 148 -4.41 -17.63 12.48
CA LYS A 148 -5.04 -18.48 13.51
C LYS A 148 -5.73 -17.59 14.56
N PRO A 149 -6.85 -18.02 15.16
CA PRO A 149 -7.85 -17.13 15.74
C PRO A 149 -7.25 -16.31 16.89
N ALA A 150 -6.93 -15.04 16.61
CA ALA A 150 -6.46 -14.10 17.63
C ALA A 150 -6.85 -12.64 17.35
N HIS A 151 -7.31 -12.28 16.15
CA HIS A 151 -7.64 -10.89 15.83
C HIS A 151 -9.03 -10.79 15.19
N HIS A 152 -9.98 -10.33 16.01
CA HIS A 152 -11.38 -10.09 15.64
C HIS A 152 -11.46 -8.78 14.84
N SER A 153 -11.38 -8.86 13.51
CA SER A 153 -11.94 -7.82 12.66
C SER A 153 -13.46 -7.90 12.77
N GLU A 154 -14.11 -6.86 13.31
CA GLU A 154 -15.57 -6.80 13.46
C GLU A 154 -16.27 -6.92 12.10
N ILE A 155 -15.66 -6.38 11.04
CA ILE A 155 -16.22 -6.44 9.68
C ILE A 155 -16.18 -7.86 9.11
N VAL A 156 -15.08 -8.59 9.30
CA VAL A 156 -14.99 -10.00 8.87
C VAL A 156 -15.95 -10.88 9.67
N PHE A 157 -16.11 -10.60 10.98
CA PHE A 157 -17.08 -11.30 11.82
C PHE A 157 -18.51 -11.09 11.35
N ILE A 158 -18.92 -9.84 11.05
CA ILE A 158 -20.26 -9.54 10.52
C ILE A 158 -20.48 -10.19 9.15
N TYR A 159 -19.49 -10.14 8.25
CA TYR A 159 -19.60 -10.83 6.96
C TYR A 159 -19.68 -12.34 7.13
N TRP A 160 -18.95 -12.92 8.07
CA TRP A 160 -19.03 -14.35 8.38
C TRP A 160 -20.40 -14.71 8.95
N GLU A 161 -20.94 -13.96 9.92
CA GLU A 161 -22.29 -14.17 10.45
C GLU A 161 -23.39 -14.01 9.38
N LEU A 162 -23.24 -13.06 8.45
CA LEU A 162 -24.16 -12.90 7.31
C LEU A 162 -24.07 -14.05 6.30
N MET A 163 -22.90 -14.67 6.14
CA MET A 163 -22.67 -15.78 5.20
C MET A 163 -22.91 -17.16 5.82
N ASP A 164 -22.83 -17.30 7.15
CA ASP A 164 -23.12 -18.53 7.92
C ASP A 164 -24.63 -18.75 8.18
N GLY A 165 -25.50 -17.92 7.58
CA GLY A 165 -26.94 -18.13 7.54
C GLY A 165 -27.40 -19.34 6.71
N ASN A 166 -26.50 -20.25 6.30
CA ASN A 166 -26.87 -21.47 5.57
C ASN A 166 -26.38 -22.73 6.30
N PRO A 167 -27.26 -23.44 7.05
CA PRO A 167 -26.86 -24.64 7.76
C PRO A 167 -26.91 -25.85 6.82
N LEU A 168 -25.88 -26.70 6.93
CA LEU A 168 -25.76 -28.08 6.44
C LEU A 168 -25.38 -28.16 4.93
N GLN A 169 -24.33 -28.86 4.49
CA GLN A 169 -23.89 -30.19 4.92
C GLN A 169 -22.48 -30.49 4.38
N ARG A 170 -21.66 -31.19 5.18
CA ARG A 170 -20.50 -31.97 4.72
C ARG A 170 -20.87 -32.80 3.48
N SER A 171 -20.07 -32.75 2.41
CA SER A 171 -19.43 -33.94 1.81
C SER A 171 -18.48 -33.53 0.68
N SER A 172 -17.29 -34.12 0.72
CA SER A 172 -16.35 -34.44 -0.38
C SER A 172 -16.52 -33.78 -1.75
N ASP A 173 -15.37 -33.29 -2.25
CA ASP A 173 -15.02 -33.09 -3.66
C ASP A 173 -15.65 -31.92 -4.40
N VAL A 174 -14.90 -30.81 -4.54
CA VAL A 174 -14.73 -30.13 -5.83
C VAL A 174 -13.36 -29.42 -5.85
N SER A 175 -12.48 -29.83 -6.76
CA SER A 175 -11.27 -29.08 -7.11
C SER A 175 -11.67 -27.82 -7.88
N PHE A 176 -11.25 -26.64 -7.42
CA PHE A 176 -11.27 -25.45 -8.26
C PHE A 176 -9.89 -25.23 -8.89
N SER A 177 -9.78 -25.54 -10.18
CA SER A 177 -8.71 -25.01 -11.02
C SER A 177 -8.94 -23.52 -11.23
N VAL A 178 -7.94 -22.71 -10.88
CA VAL A 178 -7.87 -21.29 -11.28
C VAL A 178 -7.01 -21.24 -12.52
N SER A 179 -7.62 -20.99 -13.68
CA SER A 179 -6.90 -20.62 -14.89
C SER A 179 -6.51 -19.14 -14.79
N LEU A 180 -5.23 -18.88 -15.07
CA LEU A 180 -4.60 -17.56 -15.15
C LEU A 180 -5.29 -16.62 -16.14
#